data_AF-A0A2V7UAS0-F1
#
_entry.id   AF-A0A2V7UAS0-F1
#
_cell.length_a   1.000
_cell.length_b   1.000
_cell.length_c   1.000
_cell.angle_alpha   90.00
_cell.angle_beta   90.00
_cell.angle_gamma   90.00
#
_symmetry.space_group_name_H-M   'P 1'
#
loop_
_entity.id
_entity.type
_entity.pdbx_description
1 polymer ?
#
loop_
_entity_poly.entity_id
_entity_poly.type
_entity_poly.pdbx_seq_one_letter_code
_entity_poly.pdbx_strand_id
1 'polypeptide(L)'
;MGHALTLSVTHSLRRRLAPDRFTQLQRALTTIDAECSVSLGVADDGQSWSMKIMKAGGVLAACIPPDSQTEAAFAKRVRDLLNVQPRSRFSRPGLDEASRLARLQAVEARQKATTAAMSVARLRVHGRLALFARET
;
A
#
# COMPACT_ATOMS: atom_id res chain seq x y z
N MET A 1 6.75 28.57 16.88
CA MET A 1 6.13 28.94 15.59
C MET A 1 5.24 27.77 15.21
N GLY A 2 3.92 27.96 15.11
CA GLY A 2 3.01 26.86 14.79
C GLY A 2 3.19 26.43 13.34
N HIS A 3 3.50 25.14 13.10
CA HIS A 3 3.59 24.62 11.75
C HIS A 3 2.16 24.53 11.18
N ALA A 4 1.89 25.28 10.12
CA ALA A 4 0.56 25.32 9.51
C ALA A 4 0.40 24.13 8.54
N LEU A 5 -0.64 23.33 8.76
CA LEU A 5 -1.06 22.30 7.82
C LEU A 5 -1.64 22.95 6.55
N THR A 6 -1.05 22.62 5.40
CA THR A 6 -1.56 23.08 4.11
C THR A 6 -2.63 22.12 3.60
N LEU A 7 -3.86 22.62 3.42
CA LEU A 7 -4.95 21.89 2.78
C LEU A 7 -5.01 22.19 1.28
N SER A 8 -5.04 21.13 0.49
CA SER A 8 -5.27 21.19 -0.95
C SER A 8 -6.45 20.29 -1.32
N VAL A 9 -7.26 20.72 -2.29
CA VAL A 9 -8.46 20.00 -2.73
C VAL A 9 -8.47 19.94 -4.25
N THR A 10 -8.77 18.79 -4.84
CA THR A 10 -8.90 18.67 -6.31
C THR A 10 -10.07 19.51 -6.82
N HIS A 11 -9.99 19.96 -8.08
CA HIS A 11 -11.08 20.74 -8.70
C HIS A 11 -12.43 20.01 -8.69
N SER A 12 -12.41 18.69 -8.88
CA SER A 12 -13.59 17.83 -8.84
C SER A 12 -14.28 17.85 -7.47
N LEU A 13 -13.50 17.78 -6.39
CA LEU A 13 -14.05 17.83 -5.05
C LEU A 13 -14.50 19.26 -4.69
N ARG A 14 -13.74 20.29 -5.07
CA ARG A 14 -14.09 21.69 -4.78
C ARG A 14 -15.46 22.11 -5.32
N ARG A 15 -15.87 21.58 -6.49
CA ARG A 15 -17.21 21.83 -7.06
C ARG A 15 -18.35 21.15 -6.31
N ARG A 16 -18.05 20.12 -5.52
CA ARG A 16 -19.03 19.34 -4.74
C ARG A 16 -19.13 19.81 -3.29
N LEU A 17 -18.10 20.49 -2.81
CA LEU A 17 -18.11 21.09 -1.49
C LEU A 17 -19.08 22.27 -1.45
N ALA A 18 -19.84 22.38 -0.36
CA ALA A 18 -20.52 23.63 -0.05
C ALA A 18 -19.48 24.77 0.07
N PRO A 19 -19.85 26.02 -0.25
CA PRO A 19 -18.91 27.15 -0.31
C PRO A 19 -18.04 27.31 0.96
N ASP A 20 -18.64 27.13 2.14
CA ASP A 20 -17.95 27.30 3.42
C ASP A 20 -17.23 26.04 3.90
N ARG A 21 -17.49 24.90 3.26
CA ARG A 21 -16.97 23.60 3.70
C ARG A 21 -15.45 23.55 3.62
N PHE A 22 -14.87 24.13 2.57
CA PHE A 22 -13.41 24.24 2.44
C PHE A 22 -12.80 25.01 3.63
N THR A 23 -13.39 26.15 3.98
CA THR A 23 -12.95 26.99 5.09
C THR A 23 -13.08 26.27 6.44
N GLN A 24 -14.17 25.53 6.65
CA GLN A 24 -14.37 24.70 7.86
C GLN A 24 -13.29 23.62 7.98
N LEU A 25 -13.01 22.88 6.89
CA LEU A 25 -11.95 21.86 6.89
C LEU A 25 -10.57 22.48 7.12
N GLN A 26 -10.30 23.65 6.55
CA GLN A 26 -9.05 24.37 6.77
C GLN A 26 -8.89 24.81 8.24
N ARG A 27 -9.96 25.35 8.86
CA ARG A 27 -9.99 25.68 10.29
C ARG A 27 -9.83 24.45 11.19
N ALA A 28 -10.41 23.33 10.80
CA ALA A 28 -10.26 22.08 11.54
C ALA A 28 -8.78 21.67 11.64
N LEU A 29 -8.00 21.90 10.58
CA LEU A 29 -6.56 21.60 10.55
C LEU A 29 -5.72 22.60 11.33
N THR A 30 -6.14 23.87 11.49
CA THR A 30 -5.36 24.83 12.30
C THR A 30 -5.29 24.44 13.78
N THR A 31 -6.18 23.54 14.23
CA THR A 31 -6.15 22.98 15.60
C THR A 31 -5.13 21.86 15.79
N ILE A 32 -4.45 21.43 14.72
CA ILE A 32 -3.54 20.29 14.73
C ILE A 32 -2.11 20.82 14.55
N ASP A 33 -1.29 20.65 15.58
CA ASP A 33 0.13 21.01 15.51
C ASP A 33 0.93 19.89 14.84
N ALA A 34 1.12 20.02 13.52
CA ALA A 34 1.90 19.08 12.73
C ALA A 34 2.47 19.72 11.46
N GLU A 35 3.63 19.25 11.04
CA GLU A 35 4.26 19.67 9.78
C GLU A 35 3.97 18.63 8.68
N CYS A 36 2.80 18.73 8.06
CA CYS A 36 2.43 17.92 6.91
C CYS A 36 1.50 18.65 5.93
N SER A 37 1.38 18.13 4.71
CA SER A 37 0.39 18.62 3.75
C SER A 37 -0.74 17.61 3.57
N VAL A 38 -1.97 18.11 3.51
CA VAL A 38 -3.18 17.31 3.33
C VAL A 38 -3.76 17.60 1.95
N SER A 39 -3.99 16.56 1.17
CA SER A 39 -4.64 16.62 -0.13
C SER A 39 -5.93 15.83 -0.09
N LEU A 40 -7.02 16.44 -0.52
CA LEU A 40 -8.31 15.79 -0.66
C LEU A 40 -8.71 15.70 -2.14
N GLY A 41 -9.34 14.59 -2.51
CA GLY A 41 -9.95 14.39 -3.80
C GLY A 41 -11.21 13.55 -3.70
N VAL A 42 -11.81 13.26 -4.85
CA VAL A 42 -12.89 12.28 -4.95
C VAL A 42 -12.24 10.89 -5.02
N ALA A 43 -12.79 9.91 -4.31
CA ALA A 43 -12.36 8.52 -4.40
C ALA A 43 -12.88 7.84 -5.69
N ASP A 44 -12.39 6.65 -6.00
CA ASP A 44 -12.75 5.91 -7.22
C ASP A 44 -14.24 5.50 -7.25
N ASP A 45 -14.88 5.40 -6.09
CA ASP A 45 -16.32 5.15 -5.95
C ASP A 45 -17.20 6.36 -6.33
N GLY A 46 -16.59 7.53 -6.57
CA GLY A 46 -17.27 8.74 -6.96
C GLY A 46 -18.14 9.38 -5.87
N GLN A 47 -18.14 8.87 -4.64
CA GLN A 47 -18.96 9.38 -3.52
C GLN A 47 -18.13 9.72 -2.29
N SER A 48 -17.15 8.87 -1.97
CA SER A 48 -16.22 9.07 -0.86
C SER A 48 -15.15 10.08 -1.24
N TRP A 49 -14.47 10.62 -0.22
CA TRP A 49 -13.27 11.44 -0.44
C TRP A 49 -12.03 10.59 -0.28
N SER A 50 -11.09 10.78 -1.19
CA SER A 50 -9.72 10.30 -1.02
C SER A 50 -8.93 11.36 -0.25
N MET A 51 -8.18 10.94 0.76
CA MET A 51 -7.31 11.80 1.55
C MET A 51 -5.88 11.28 1.51
N LYS A 52 -4.94 12.18 1.29
CA LYS A 52 -3.51 11.92 1.30
C LYS A 52 -2.81 12.92 2.22
N ILE A 53 -1.98 12.42 3.12
CA ILE A 53 -1.16 13.23 4.02
C ILE A 53 0.31 12.98 3.69
N MET A 54 1.04 14.03 3.34
CA MET A 54 2.47 13.98 3.04
C MET A 54 3.25 14.49 4.25
N LYS A 55 4.11 13.65 4.82
CA LYS A 55 5.05 14.02 5.90
C LYS A 55 6.48 13.78 5.43
N ALA A 56 7.46 14.31 6.15
CA ALA A 56 8.89 14.08 5.89
C ALA A 56 9.23 12.57 5.78
N GLY A 57 8.62 11.73 6.63
CA GLY A 57 8.87 10.29 6.66
C GLY A 57 8.11 9.45 5.63
N GLY A 58 7.19 10.02 4.84
CA GLY A 58 6.43 9.24 3.86
C GLY A 58 5.04 9.75 3.56
N VAL A 59 4.16 8.84 3.16
CA VAL A 59 2.79 9.14 2.75
C VAL A 59 1.80 8.28 3.52
N LEU A 60 0.74 8.92 3.98
CA LEU A 60 -0.42 8.29 4.57
C LEU A 60 -1.60 8.55 3.63
N ALA A 61 -2.39 7.52 3.36
CA ALA A 61 -3.58 7.62 2.52
C ALA A 61 -4.76 6.97 3.23
N ALA A 62 -5.93 7.58 3.10
CA ALA A 62 -7.17 7.09 3.68
C ALA A 62 -8.37 7.45 2.79
N CYS A 63 -9.42 6.63 2.88
CA CYS A 63 -10.74 6.96 2.36
C CYS A 63 -11.59 7.58 3.49
N ILE A 64 -12.40 8.59 3.16
CA ILE A 64 -13.39 9.22 4.04
C ILE A 64 -14.78 9.00 3.43
N PRO A 65 -15.59 8.11 4.03
CA PRO A 65 -16.93 7.82 3.52
C PRO A 65 -17.89 9.01 3.74
N PRO A 66 -18.96 9.16 2.94
CA PRO A 66 -19.87 10.31 2.95
C PRO A 66 -20.45 10.68 4.30
N ASP A 67 -20.87 9.67 5.07
CA ASP A 67 -21.40 9.80 6.43
C ASP A 67 -20.39 10.39 7.43
N SER A 68 -19.09 10.22 7.13
CA SER A 68 -17.97 10.68 7.96
C SER A 68 -17.31 11.97 7.45
N GLN A 69 -17.91 12.67 6.49
CA GLN A 69 -17.36 13.92 5.92
C GLN A 69 -17.66 15.18 6.75
N THR A 70 -17.92 15.04 8.05
CA THR A 70 -18.14 16.17 8.98
C THR A 70 -16.82 16.78 9.47
N GLU A 71 -16.86 18.01 10.02
CA GLU A 71 -15.64 18.74 10.42
C GLU A 71 -14.91 18.00 11.55
N ALA A 72 -15.65 17.58 12.57
CA ALA A 72 -15.11 16.81 13.69
C ALA A 72 -14.57 15.44 13.26
N ALA A 73 -15.27 14.73 12.39
CA ALA A 73 -14.83 13.43 11.89
C ALA A 73 -13.55 13.57 11.04
N PHE A 74 -13.47 14.59 10.20
CA PHE A 74 -12.28 14.90 9.42
C PHE A 74 -11.07 15.21 10.32
N ALA A 75 -11.22 16.12 11.29
CA ALA A 75 -10.15 16.47 12.22
C ALA A 75 -9.66 15.25 13.01
N LYS A 76 -10.59 14.44 13.52
CA LYS A 76 -10.28 13.19 14.22
C LYS A 76 -9.48 12.25 13.33
N ARG A 77 -9.93 12.04 12.08
CA ARG A 77 -9.25 11.14 11.14
C ARG A 77 -7.83 11.59 10.81
N VAL A 78 -7.61 12.89 10.65
CA VAL A 78 -6.26 13.44 10.42
C VAL A 78 -5.37 13.19 11.64
N ARG A 79 -5.85 13.45 12.86
CA ARG A 79 -5.09 13.15 14.10
C ARG A 79 -4.76 11.65 14.23
N ASP A 80 -5.75 10.79 13.97
CA ASP A 80 -5.57 9.34 14.03
C ASP A 80 -4.48 8.88 13.05
N LEU A 81 -4.48 9.41 11.82
CA LEU A 81 -3.49 9.08 10.80
C LEU A 81 -2.09 9.61 11.14
N LEU A 82 -1.98 10.75 11.81
CA LEU A 82 -0.68 11.29 12.22
C LEU A 82 0.05 10.39 13.24
N ASN A 83 -0.69 9.56 13.97
CA ASN A 83 -0.14 8.55 14.87
C ASN A 83 0.29 7.25 14.16
N VAL A 84 -0.09 7.07 12.88
CA VAL A 84 0.28 5.89 12.10
C VAL A 84 1.68 6.09 11.49
N GLN A 85 2.52 5.06 11.54
CA GLN A 85 3.83 5.12 10.87
C GLN A 85 3.63 5.37 9.36
N PRO A 86 4.26 6.42 8.79
CA PRO A 86 4.17 6.71 7.37
C PRO A 86 4.64 5.51 6.54
N ARG A 87 3.89 5.17 5.49
CA ARG A 87 4.38 4.18 4.53
C ARG A 87 5.37 4.87 3.60
N SER A 88 6.39 4.12 3.17
CA SER A 88 7.31 4.59 2.15
C SER A 88 6.52 5.01 0.90
N ARG A 89 6.91 6.12 0.27
CA ARG A 89 6.36 6.59 -1.01
C ARG A 89 6.53 5.55 -2.13
N PHE A 90 7.44 4.61 -1.94
CA PHE A 90 7.76 3.54 -2.88
C PHE A 90 7.08 2.20 -2.53
N SER A 91 6.44 2.08 -1.36
CA SER A 91 5.69 0.88 -1.00
C SER A 91 4.45 0.77 -1.88
N ARG A 92 4.38 -0.30 -2.67
CA ARG A 92 3.26 -0.61 -3.55
C ARG A 92 2.67 -1.94 -3.05
N PRO A 93 1.59 -1.92 -2.25
CA PRO A 93 1.08 -3.10 -1.58
C PRO A 93 0.84 -4.30 -2.52
N GLY A 94 0.30 -4.05 -3.71
CA GLY A 94 0.07 -5.10 -4.72
C GLY A 94 1.35 -5.66 -5.34
N LEU A 95 2.43 -4.87 -5.44
CA LEU A 95 3.72 -5.29 -5.98
C LEU A 95 4.54 -6.04 -4.93
N ASP A 96 4.43 -5.63 -3.66
CA ASP A 96 5.09 -6.31 -2.55
C ASP A 96 4.49 -7.73 -2.34
N GLU A 97 3.16 -7.87 -2.42
CA GLU A 97 2.51 -9.19 -2.33
C GLU A 97 2.77 -10.04 -3.58
N ALA A 98 2.72 -9.46 -4.78
CA ALA A 98 3.07 -10.17 -6.02
C ALA A 98 4.54 -10.63 -6.02
N SER A 99 5.46 -9.81 -5.50
CA SER A 99 6.87 -10.17 -5.36
C SER A 99 7.06 -11.29 -4.32
N ARG A 100 6.29 -11.26 -3.21
CA ARG A 100 6.29 -12.32 -2.21
C ARG A 100 5.82 -13.65 -2.79
N LEU A 101 4.71 -13.65 -3.53
CA LEU A 101 4.17 -14.83 -4.20
C LEU A 101 5.14 -15.37 -5.27
N ALA A 102 5.73 -14.49 -6.08
CA ALA A 102 6.73 -14.88 -7.08
C ALA A 102 7.98 -15.50 -6.44
N ARG A 103 8.43 -14.98 -5.28
CA ARG A 103 9.54 -15.58 -4.53
C ARG A 103 9.22 -16.97 -3.99
N LEU A 104 8.02 -17.16 -3.43
CA LEU A 104 7.57 -18.48 -2.95
C LEU A 104 7.49 -19.49 -4.09
N GLN A 105 6.91 -19.10 -5.23
CA GLN A 105 6.83 -19.94 -6.42
C GLN A 105 8.22 -20.27 -6.98
N ALA A 106 9.16 -19.31 -6.99
CA ALA A 106 10.52 -19.56 -7.43
C ALA A 106 11.27 -20.55 -6.52
N VAL A 107 11.03 -20.50 -5.20
CA VAL A 107 11.58 -21.46 -4.24
C VAL A 107 10.99 -22.86 -4.47
N GLU A 108 9.67 -22.97 -4.65
CA GLU A 108 9.01 -24.25 -4.94
C GLU A 108 9.45 -24.84 -6.30
N ALA A 109 9.57 -24.01 -7.34
CA ALA A 109 10.06 -24.43 -8.64
C ALA A 109 11.50 -24.95 -8.56
N ARG A 110 12.35 -24.29 -7.77
CA ARG A 110 13.74 -24.72 -7.53
C ARG A 110 13.81 -26.04 -6.76
N GLN A 111 12.93 -26.26 -5.79
CA GLN A 111 12.83 -27.53 -5.07
C GLN A 111 12.38 -28.66 -6.01
N LYS A 112 11.34 -28.44 -6.83
CA LYS A 112 10.88 -29.43 -7.82
C LYS A 112 11.97 -29.78 -8.85
N ALA A 113 12.72 -28.78 -9.34
CA ALA A 113 13.82 -29.02 -10.26
C ALA A 113 14.96 -29.82 -9.62
N THR A 114 15.27 -29.56 -8.35
CA THR A 114 16.30 -30.30 -7.60
C THR A 114 15.87 -31.76 -7.37
N THR A 115 14.60 -32.00 -7.02
CA THR A 115 14.04 -33.34 -6.87
C THR A 115 14.02 -34.10 -8.20
N ALA A 116 13.63 -33.44 -9.30
CA ALA A 116 13.65 -34.03 -10.63
C ALA A 116 15.08 -34.39 -11.07
N ALA A 117 16.07 -33.52 -10.80
CA ALA A 117 17.47 -33.78 -11.09
C ALA A 117 18.02 -34.98 -10.32
N MET A 118 17.66 -35.14 -9.04
CA MET A 118 18.06 -36.30 -8.24
C MET A 118 17.41 -37.60 -8.72
N SER A 119 16.14 -37.57 -9.12
CA SER A 119 15.46 -38.74 -9.71
C SER A 119 16.10 -39.19 -11.01
N VAL A 120 16.50 -38.25 -11.89
CA VAL A 120 17.23 -38.55 -13.13
C VAL A 120 18.63 -39.09 -12.85
N ALA A 121 19.34 -38.51 -11.88
CA ALA A 121 20.67 -39.00 -11.47
C ALA A 121 20.57 -40.44 -10.94
N ARG A 122 19.55 -40.75 -10.13
CA ARG A 122 19.31 -42.10 -9.59
C ARG A 122 18.97 -43.11 -10.68
N LEU A 123 18.15 -42.74 -11.67
CA LEU A 123 17.85 -43.60 -12.82
C LEU A 123 19.09 -43.92 -13.67
N ARG A 124 19.99 -42.95 -13.87
CA ARG A 124 21.25 -43.16 -14.62
C ARG A 124 22.20 -44.13 -13.90
N VAL A 125 22.24 -44.09 -12.57
CA VAL A 125 23.05 -45.02 -11.78
C VAL A 125 22.50 -46.45 -11.86
N HIS A 126 21.19 -46.64 -11.68
CA HIS A 126 20.58 -47.97 -11.78
C HIS A 126 20.57 -48.54 -13.21
N GLY A 127 20.40 -47.69 -14.24
CA GLY A 127 20.48 -48.09 -15.65
C GLY A 127 21.89 -48.56 -16.06
N ARG A 128 22.96 -47.95 -15.51
CA ARG A 128 24.34 -48.44 -15.71
C ARG A 128 24.59 -49.76 -14.98
N LEU A 129 24.04 -49.96 -13.79
CA LEU A 129 24.18 -51.22 -13.05
C LEU A 129 23.48 -52.40 -13.74
N ALA A 130 22.33 -52.16 -14.39
CA ALA A 130 21.62 -53.18 -15.17
C ALA A 130 22.35 -53.61 -16.46
N LEU A 131 23.19 -52.73 -17.02
CA LEU A 131 24.03 -53.04 -18.18
C LEU A 131 25.26 -53.89 -17.81
N PHE A 132 25.85 -53.66 -16.64
CA PHE A 132 26.98 -54.46 -16.15
C PHE A 132 26.60 -55.87 -15.68
N ALA A 133 25.34 -56.11 -15.30
CA ALA A 133 24.87 -57.43 -14.87
C ALA A 133 24.48 -58.37 -16.04
N ARG A 134 24.70 -57.95 -17.29
CA ARG A 134 24.38 -58.73 -18.50
C ARG A 134 25.62 -59.22 -19.27
N GLU A 135 26.83 -58.96 -18.76
CA GLU A 135 28.11 -59.39 -19.35
C GLU A 135 28.99 -60.24 -18.39
N THR A 136 28.38 -60.97 -17.47
CA THR A 136 29.03 -62.05 -16.69
C THR A 136 28.15 -63.29 -16.73
#